data_AF-A0A920GZZ8-F1
#
_entry.id   AF-A0A920GZZ8-F1
#
_cell.length_a   1.000
_cell.length_b   1.000
_cell.length_c   1.000
_cell.angle_alpha   90.00
_cell.angle_beta   90.00
_cell.angle_gamma   90.00
#
_symmetry.space_group_name_H-M   'P 1'
#
loop_
_entity.id
_entity.type
_entity.pdbx_description
1 polymer ?
#
loop_
_entity_poly.entity_id
_entity_poly.type
_entity_poly.pdbx_seq_one_letter_code
_entity_poly.pdbx_strand_id
1 'polypeptide(L)'
;MFSAPFQKVLNELKVSATHLNDSERKGLDEKGFVVIPDHLPHSLREQLIETVESIFLEEGPAAGIQKQNDSVNLNQFGQEPGARRLSDLVNKGEIFKEIYLDPKLLSAVAHVYKEILNYHP
;
A
#
# COMPACT_ATOMS: atom_id res chain seq x y z
N MET A 1 -1.63 22.00 -6.51
CA MET A 1 -1.49 21.26 -7.79
C MET A 1 -0.24 20.40 -7.73
N PHE A 2 -0.27 19.17 -8.25
CA PHE A 2 0.91 18.29 -8.24
C PHE A 2 2.05 18.85 -9.09
N SER A 3 3.28 18.47 -8.73
CA SER A 3 4.47 18.82 -9.53
C SER A 3 4.45 18.11 -10.89
N ALA A 4 5.11 18.69 -11.90
CA ALA A 4 5.21 18.09 -13.22
C ALA A 4 5.82 16.67 -13.22
N PRO A 5 6.86 16.36 -12.44
CA PRO A 5 7.36 14.99 -12.31
C PRO A 5 6.32 14.00 -11.76
N PHE A 6 5.57 14.40 -10.74
CA PHE A 6 4.54 13.53 -10.17
C PHE A 6 3.41 13.26 -11.15
N GLN A 7 2.94 14.29 -11.85
CA GLN A 7 1.92 14.14 -12.89
C GLN A 7 2.39 13.24 -14.03
N LYS A 8 3.67 13.33 -14.42
CA LYS A 8 4.28 12.45 -15.42
C LYS A 8 4.22 10.98 -15.00
N VAL A 9 4.60 10.67 -13.76
CA VAL A 9 4.56 9.29 -13.22
C VAL A 9 3.13 8.74 -13.18
N LEU A 10 2.15 9.54 -12.73
CA LEU A 10 0.74 9.12 -12.74
C LEU A 10 0.29 8.76 -14.16
N ASN A 11 0.67 9.56 -15.16
CA ASN A 11 0.33 9.31 -16.55
C ASN A 11 1.00 8.03 -17.09
N GLU A 12 2.28 7.79 -16.76
CA GLU A 12 3.02 6.57 -17.14
C GLU A 12 2.39 5.31 -16.54
N LEU A 13 1.92 5.41 -15.29
CA LEU A 13 1.19 4.35 -14.59
C LEU A 13 -0.30 4.28 -14.97
N LYS A 14 -0.74 5.10 -15.93
CA LYS A 14 -2.14 5.20 -16.41
C LYS A 14 -3.14 5.50 -15.28
N VAL A 15 -2.70 6.19 -14.24
CA VAL A 15 -3.54 6.63 -13.12
C VAL A 15 -4.34 7.85 -13.55
N SER A 16 -5.65 7.79 -13.32
CA SER A 16 -6.61 8.85 -13.62
C SER A 16 -7.58 9.01 -12.46
N ALA A 17 -8.04 10.23 -12.19
CA ALA A 17 -9.06 10.52 -11.19
C ALA A 17 -10.37 9.73 -11.40
N THR A 18 -10.62 9.26 -12.63
CA THR A 18 -11.77 8.43 -12.99
C THR A 18 -11.68 6.99 -12.50
N HIS A 19 -10.54 6.53 -11.96
CA HIS A 19 -10.45 5.21 -11.31
C HIS A 19 -11.24 5.15 -10.01
N LEU A 20 -11.46 6.31 -9.37
CA LEU A 20 -12.43 6.44 -8.30
C LEU A 20 -13.79 6.86 -8.87
N ASN A 21 -14.85 6.29 -8.33
CA ASN A 21 -16.20 6.83 -8.52
C ASN A 21 -16.52 7.93 -7.50
N ASP A 22 -17.66 8.61 -7.68
CA ASP A 22 -18.07 9.71 -6.80
C ASP A 22 -18.26 9.28 -5.34
N SER A 23 -18.82 8.09 -5.11
CA SER A 23 -19.04 7.55 -3.77
C SER A 23 -17.72 7.24 -3.07
N GLU A 24 -16.71 6.77 -3.80
CA GLU A 24 -15.39 6.45 -3.28
C GLU A 24 -14.62 7.72 -2.89
N ARG A 25 -14.64 8.75 -3.75
CA ARG A 25 -14.09 10.08 -3.41
C ARG A 25 -14.75 10.66 -2.17
N LYS A 26 -16.08 10.67 -2.15
CA LYS A 26 -16.86 11.17 -1.01
C LYS A 26 -16.55 10.40 0.27
N GLY A 27 -16.33 9.09 0.20
CA GLY A 27 -15.89 8.27 1.33
C GLY A 27 -14.53 8.71 1.88
N LEU A 28 -13.56 8.97 1.00
CA LEU A 28 -12.26 9.51 1.40
C LEU A 28 -12.41 10.89 2.05
N ASP A 29 -13.21 11.78 1.47
CA ASP A 29 -13.37 13.16 1.95
C ASP A 29 -14.09 13.25 3.30
N GLU A 30 -15.17 12.47 3.48
CA GLU A 30 -16.04 12.60 4.66
C GLU A 30 -15.66 11.63 5.80
N LYS A 31 -15.13 10.45 5.45
CA LYS A 31 -14.88 9.36 6.43
C LYS A 31 -13.40 9.06 6.61
N GLY A 32 -12.54 9.55 5.72
CA GLY A 32 -11.11 9.23 5.70
C GLY A 32 -10.79 7.80 5.21
N PHE A 33 -11.78 7.05 4.71
CA PHE A 33 -11.57 5.71 4.16
C PHE A 33 -12.58 5.35 3.08
N VAL A 34 -12.22 4.35 2.26
CA VAL A 34 -13.10 3.75 1.26
C VAL A 34 -12.94 2.23 1.28
N VAL A 35 -14.04 1.52 1.09
CA VAL A 35 -14.04 0.06 0.92
C VAL A 35 -14.29 -0.23 -0.54
N ILE A 36 -13.39 -1.00 -1.16
CA ILE A 36 -13.50 -1.40 -2.56
C ILE A 36 -13.69 -2.93 -2.58
N PRO A 37 -14.94 -3.42 -2.57
CA PRO A 37 -15.20 -4.86 -2.54
C PRO A 37 -14.70 -5.51 -3.83
N ASP A 38 -14.18 -6.73 -3.70
CA ASP A 38 -13.75 -7.58 -4.81
C ASP A 38 -12.79 -6.91 -5.81
N HIS A 39 -11.99 -5.94 -5.33
CA HIS A 39 -11.05 -5.18 -6.16
C HIS A 39 -9.91 -6.05 -6.70
N LEU A 40 -9.38 -6.93 -5.85
CA LEU A 40 -8.32 -7.85 -6.24
C LEU A 40 -8.92 -9.08 -6.92
N PRO A 41 -8.44 -9.47 -8.13
CA PRO A 41 -8.83 -10.72 -8.75
C PRO A 41 -8.61 -11.91 -7.82
N HIS A 42 -9.51 -12.89 -7.88
CA HIS A 42 -9.46 -14.09 -7.03
C HIS A 42 -8.09 -14.78 -7.08
N SER A 43 -7.54 -14.96 -8.29
CA SER A 43 -6.25 -15.60 -8.51
C SER A 43 -5.10 -14.82 -7.86
N LEU A 44 -5.08 -13.49 -7.97
CA LEU A 44 -4.07 -12.66 -7.33
C LEU A 44 -4.17 -12.75 -5.80
N ARG A 45 -5.40 -12.77 -5.27
CA ARG A 45 -5.64 -12.95 -3.84
C ARG A 45 -5.10 -14.28 -3.32
N GLU A 46 -5.33 -15.38 -4.04
CA GLU A 46 -4.80 -16.71 -3.68
C GLU A 46 -3.27 -16.71 -3.66
N GLN A 47 -2.65 -16.18 -4.72
CA GLN A 47 -1.18 -16.09 -4.80
C GLN A 47 -0.57 -15.21 -3.70
N LEU A 48 -1.24 -14.11 -3.32
CA LEU A 48 -0.81 -13.27 -2.21
C LEU A 48 -0.86 -14.02 -0.88
N ILE A 49 -1.93 -14.78 -0.63
CA ILE A 49 -2.07 -15.59 0.59
C ILE A 49 -0.94 -16.62 0.65
N GLU A 50 -0.72 -17.37 -0.42
CA GLU A 50 0.36 -18.37 -0.49
C GLU A 50 1.74 -17.74 -0.27
N THR A 51 1.99 -16.58 -0.90
CA THR A 51 3.26 -15.85 -0.76
C THR A 51 3.47 -15.38 0.68
N VAL A 52 2.44 -14.79 1.30
CA VAL A 52 2.48 -14.33 2.69
C VAL A 52 2.76 -15.48 3.65
N GLU A 53 2.08 -16.62 3.49
CA GLU A 53 2.31 -17.79 4.32
C GLU A 53 3.72 -18.38 4.12
N SER A 54 4.23 -18.39 2.88
CA SER A 54 5.61 -18.77 2.59
C SER A 54 6.63 -17.87 3.29
N ILE A 55 6.44 -16.54 3.25
CA ILE A 55 7.34 -15.59 3.93
C ILE A 55 7.28 -15.77 5.45
N PHE A 56 6.10 -16.01 6.02
CA PHE A 56 5.99 -16.30 7.46
C PHE A 56 6.74 -17.57 7.84
N LEU A 57 6.67 -18.62 7.03
CA LEU A 57 7.40 -19.86 7.26
C LEU A 57 8.92 -19.65 7.17
N GLU A 58 9.38 -18.87 6.19
CA GLU A 58 10.78 -18.55 5.97
C GLU A 58 11.36 -17.68 7.09
N GLU A 59 10.67 -16.60 7.46
CA GLU A 59 11.16 -15.64 8.46
C GLU A 59 10.98 -16.14 9.89
N GLY A 60 9.99 -16.99 10.14
CA GLY A 60 9.74 -17.61 11.44
C GLY A 60 9.73 -16.59 12.59
N PRO A 61 10.51 -16.78 13.66
CA PRO A 61 10.60 -15.83 14.76
C PRO A 61 11.13 -14.44 14.40
N ALA A 62 11.75 -14.27 13.24
CA ALA A 62 12.22 -12.98 12.74
C ALA A 62 11.17 -12.22 11.93
N ALA A 63 10.01 -12.82 11.67
CA ALA A 63 8.92 -12.20 10.93
C ALA A 63 8.55 -10.83 11.52
N GLY A 64 8.47 -9.82 10.66
CA GLY A 64 8.12 -8.45 11.06
C GLY A 64 9.30 -7.58 11.50
N ILE A 65 10.49 -8.14 11.76
CA ILE A 65 11.67 -7.34 12.10
C ILE A 65 12.12 -6.56 10.87
N GLN A 66 12.31 -5.24 10.98
CA GLN A 66 12.84 -4.43 9.90
C GLN A 66 14.38 -4.45 9.96
N LYS A 67 15.04 -5.01 8.94
CA LYS A 67 16.50 -4.93 8.82
C LYS A 67 16.88 -3.51 8.36
N GLN A 68 17.31 -2.65 9.28
CA GLN A 68 17.93 -1.37 8.93
C GLN A 68 19.36 -1.32 9.47
N ASN A 69 20.33 -1.42 8.54
CA ASN A 69 21.75 -1.12 8.71
C ASN A 69 22.49 -1.93 9.81
N ASP A 70 23.82 -1.79 9.90
CA ASP A 70 24.69 -2.43 10.91
C ASP A 70 24.48 -1.87 12.34
N SER A 71 23.45 -1.04 12.56
CA SER A 71 23.11 -0.44 13.86
C SER A 71 21.70 -0.86 14.22
N VAL A 72 21.63 -1.96 14.97
CA VAL A 72 20.36 -2.62 15.22
C VAL A 72 19.96 -2.49 16.68
N ASN A 73 18.79 -1.90 16.91
CA ASN A 73 18.01 -2.18 18.10
C ASN A 73 16.91 -3.18 17.71
N LEU A 74 17.31 -4.44 17.57
CA LEU A 74 16.50 -5.57 17.06
C LEU A 74 15.23 -5.87 17.87
N ASN A 75 15.11 -5.34 19.08
CA ASN A 75 14.17 -5.88 20.08
C ASN A 75 12.87 -5.07 20.20
N GLN A 76 12.69 -3.98 19.44
CA GLN A 76 11.56 -3.07 19.64
C GLN A 76 10.83 -2.61 18.37
N PHE A 77 11.37 -2.84 17.17
CA PHE A 77 10.77 -2.34 15.93
C PHE A 77 10.33 -3.50 15.02
N GLY A 78 9.01 -3.72 14.96
CA GLY A 78 8.40 -4.47 13.87
C GLY A 78 7.57 -5.70 14.27
N GLN A 79 7.70 -6.18 15.50
CA GLN A 79 6.80 -7.20 16.07
C GLN A 79 5.82 -6.55 17.04
N GLU A 80 4.55 -6.93 16.94
CA GLU A 80 3.47 -6.44 17.80
C GLU A 80 2.84 -7.64 18.52
N PRO A 81 2.83 -7.68 19.86
CA PRO A 81 2.27 -8.79 20.60
C PRO A 81 0.83 -9.09 20.19
N GLY A 82 0.54 -10.35 19.85
CA GLY A 82 -0.79 -10.79 19.41
C GLY A 82 -1.08 -10.58 17.92
N ALA A 83 -0.17 -9.97 17.15
CA ALA A 83 -0.31 -9.79 15.72
C ALA A 83 0.74 -10.62 14.94
N ARG A 84 0.29 -11.31 13.89
CA ARG A 84 1.18 -11.83 12.84
C ARG A 84 1.52 -10.67 11.90
N ARG A 85 2.78 -10.23 11.88
CA ARG A 85 3.23 -9.10 11.07
C ARG A 85 4.42 -9.47 10.20
N LEU A 86 4.37 -9.02 8.95
CA LEU A 86 5.52 -8.96 8.05
C LEU A 86 5.88 -7.49 7.81
N SER A 87 7.17 -7.20 7.73
CA SER A 87 7.70 -5.89 7.36
C SER A 87 8.12 -5.88 5.90
N ASP A 88 8.15 -4.70 5.29
CA ASP A 88 8.89 -4.45 4.05
C ASP A 88 8.56 -5.39 2.87
N LEU A 89 7.28 -5.76 2.73
CA LEU A 89 6.81 -6.72 1.72
C LEU A 89 7.20 -6.33 0.28
N VAL A 90 7.32 -5.03 0.00
CA VAL A 90 7.74 -4.52 -1.31
C VAL A 90 9.12 -5.05 -1.75
N ASN A 91 9.97 -5.44 -0.80
CA ASN A 91 11.31 -6.01 -1.04
C ASN A 91 11.33 -7.55 -0.96
N LYS A 92 10.19 -8.20 -0.70
CA LYS A 92 10.08 -9.64 -0.42
C LYS A 92 9.34 -10.42 -1.49
N GLY A 93 8.91 -9.78 -2.57
CA GLY A 93 8.30 -10.45 -3.70
C GLY A 93 7.73 -9.49 -4.73
N GLU A 94 7.90 -9.84 -6.01
CA GLU A 94 7.37 -9.05 -7.13
C GLU A 94 5.85 -8.96 -7.13
N ILE A 95 5.16 -9.94 -6.54
CA ILE A 95 3.69 -9.95 -6.44
C ILE A 95 3.13 -8.74 -5.69
N PHE A 96 3.88 -8.18 -4.73
CA PHE A 96 3.44 -7.00 -3.99
C PHE A 96 3.44 -5.73 -4.86
N LYS A 97 4.20 -5.71 -5.97
CA LYS A 97 4.19 -4.60 -6.94
C LYS A 97 2.83 -4.40 -7.56
N GLU A 98 2.08 -5.48 -7.81
CA GLU A 98 0.73 -5.40 -8.35
C GLU A 98 -0.24 -4.67 -7.40
N ILE A 99 0.04 -4.69 -6.09
CA ILE A 99 -0.80 -4.05 -5.08
C ILE A 99 -0.50 -2.56 -4.97
N TYR A 100 0.77 -2.18 -4.79
CA TYR A 100 1.11 -0.76 -4.59
C TYR A 100 1.16 0.05 -5.88
N LEU A 101 1.22 -0.60 -7.05
CA LEU A 101 1.05 0.04 -8.36
C LEU A 101 -0.38 -0.03 -8.90
N ASP A 102 -1.34 -0.53 -8.12
CA ASP A 102 -2.75 -0.58 -8.52
C ASP A 102 -3.26 0.84 -8.88
N PRO A 103 -3.78 1.05 -10.10
CA PRO A 103 -4.20 2.38 -10.54
C PRO A 103 -5.30 3.02 -9.69
N LYS A 104 -6.17 2.19 -9.08
CA LYS A 104 -7.27 2.68 -8.24
C LYS A 104 -6.76 3.12 -6.86
N LEU A 105 -5.86 2.35 -6.26
CA LEU A 105 -5.14 2.73 -5.05
C LEU A 105 -4.35 4.02 -5.28
N LEU A 106 -3.56 4.10 -6.35
CA LEU A 106 -2.79 5.31 -6.68
C LEU A 106 -3.70 6.52 -6.95
N SER A 107 -4.88 6.32 -7.55
CA SER A 107 -5.88 7.38 -7.69
C SER A 107 -6.43 7.84 -6.34
N ALA A 108 -6.65 6.94 -5.38
CA ALA A 108 -7.05 7.30 -4.02
C ALA A 108 -5.96 8.08 -3.28
N VAL A 109 -4.71 7.62 -3.39
CA VAL A 109 -3.55 8.30 -2.82
C VAL A 109 -3.41 9.71 -3.41
N ALA A 110 -3.50 9.86 -4.74
CA ALA A 110 -3.45 11.15 -5.39
C ALA A 110 -4.62 12.07 -4.99
N HIS A 111 -5.82 11.52 -4.79
CA HIS A 111 -6.96 12.30 -4.29
C HIS A 111 -6.66 12.89 -2.91
N VAL A 112 -6.22 12.05 -1.96
CA VAL A 112 -5.89 12.49 -0.59
C VAL A 112 -4.74 13.50 -0.56
N TYR A 113 -3.64 13.26 -1.29
CA TYR A 113 -2.51 14.19 -1.31
C TYR A 113 -2.86 15.54 -1.93
N LYS A 114 -3.75 15.58 -2.92
CA LYS A 114 -4.20 16.84 -3.52
C LYS A 114 -4.90 17.71 -2.48
N GLU A 115 -5.76 17.13 -1.66
CA GLU A 115 -6.46 17.86 -0.59
C GLU A 115 -5.47 18.39 0.46
N ILE A 116 -4.48 17.58 0.86
CA ILE A 116 -3.41 18.05 1.77
C ILE A 116 -2.65 19.24 1.19
N LEU A 117 -2.31 19.21 -0.10
CA LEU A 117 -1.58 20.31 -0.74
C LEU A 117 -2.42 21.58 -0.96
N ASN A 118 -3.74 21.46 -0.99
CA ASN A 118 -4.65 22.61 -1.11
C ASN A 118 -5.12 23.13 0.26
N TYR A 119 -4.79 22.41 1.34
CA TYR A 119 -5.10 22.83 2.70
C TYR A 119 -4.21 24.02 3.09
N HIS A 120 -4.83 25.21 3.19
CA HIS A 120 -4.24 26.40 3.77
C HIS A 120 -4.91 26.64 5.13
N PRO A 121 -4.17 26.58 6.26
CA PRO A 121 -4.72 26.74 7.60
C PRO A 121 -5.28 28.13 7.87
#